data_AF-A0A1I3Z0W4-F1
#
_entry.id   AF-A0A1I3Z0W4-F1
#
_cell.length_a   1.000
_cell.length_b   1.000
_cell.length_c   1.000
_cell.angle_alpha   90.00
_cell.angle_beta   90.00
_cell.angle_gamma   90.00
#
_symmetry.space_group_name_H-M   'P 1'
#
loop_
_entity.id
_entity.type
_entity.pdbx_description
1 polymer ?
#
loop_
_entity_poly.entity_id
_entity_poly.type
_entity_poly.pdbx_seq_one_letter_code
_entity_poly.pdbx_strand_id
1 'polypeptide(L)'
;MSAAAHPQDRIVFPGNPWPEGHAIAEFEWSARVEGEDVWFDLHLVGAKYYAEREIADDGDGAASDWASPIVWGNYHNCILSSVYWGESGGIRIGPLAQFSLAALDGAEFVADPFDGDGELPDADEDPAFGLYLLGHDSAVDHRIRFQRRGDSDRYDLLWSGRIALSYAGDYVPRYRFEARLHDRACPPLPDASRRGGS
;
A
#
# COMPACT_ATOMS: atom_id res chain seq x y z
N MET A 1 -16.18 -2.93 -7.25
CA MET A 1 -16.80 -3.87 -6.28
C MET A 1 -15.63 -4.40 -5.48
N SER A 2 -15.47 -3.96 -4.23
CA SER A 2 -14.38 -4.39 -3.36
C SER A 2 -14.46 -5.91 -3.15
N ALA A 3 -13.35 -6.62 -3.40
CA ALA A 3 -13.28 -8.05 -3.13
C ALA A 3 -13.08 -8.24 -1.61
N ALA A 4 -13.82 -9.17 -1.00
CA ALA A 4 -13.61 -9.50 0.41
C ALA A 4 -12.14 -9.89 0.64
N ALA A 5 -11.55 -9.38 1.72
CA ALA A 5 -10.15 -9.65 2.05
C ALA A 5 -9.90 -11.17 2.23
N HIS A 6 -8.74 -11.65 1.77
CA HIS A 6 -8.40 -13.07 1.88
C HIS A 6 -7.88 -13.33 3.31
N PRO A 7 -8.24 -14.45 3.96
CA PRO A 7 -7.97 -14.66 5.40
C PRO A 7 -6.48 -14.73 5.78
N GLN A 8 -5.60 -14.89 4.78
CA GLN A 8 -4.14 -14.90 4.98
C GLN A 8 -3.50 -13.54 4.70
N ASP A 9 -4.26 -12.55 4.26
CA ASP A 9 -3.71 -11.24 3.93
C ASP A 9 -3.31 -10.49 5.19
N ARG A 10 -2.09 -9.95 5.16
CA ARG A 10 -1.49 -9.27 6.30
C ARG A 10 -0.74 -8.03 5.87
N ILE A 11 -0.74 -7.02 6.73
CA ILE A 11 0.24 -5.94 6.71
C ILE A 11 1.01 -5.94 8.04
N VAL A 12 2.33 -5.93 7.96
CA VAL A 12 3.23 -5.93 9.11
C VAL A 12 3.97 -4.61 9.16
N PHE A 13 4.15 -4.08 10.37
CA PHE A 13 4.93 -2.87 10.64
C PHE A 13 6.05 -3.22 11.60
N PRO A 14 7.27 -3.53 11.11
CA PRO A 14 8.36 -3.98 11.96
C PRO A 14 8.64 -3.01 13.13
N GLY A 15 8.79 -3.58 14.33
CA GLY A 15 9.04 -2.82 15.55
C GLY A 15 7.80 -2.20 16.20
N ASN A 16 6.61 -2.40 15.63
CA ASN A 16 5.36 -2.04 16.32
C ASN A 16 4.99 -3.12 17.38
N PRO A 17 3.92 -2.89 18.18
CA PRO A 17 3.51 -3.84 19.22
C PRO A 17 2.93 -5.19 18.75
N TRP A 18 2.63 -5.32 17.46
CA TRP A 18 2.05 -6.52 16.83
C TRP A 18 3.02 -7.11 15.81
N PRO A 19 4.04 -7.88 16.24
CA PRO A 19 5.00 -8.50 15.33
C PRO A 19 4.36 -9.48 14.33
N GLU A 20 3.17 -10.00 14.62
CA GLU A 20 2.37 -10.83 13.73
C GLU A 20 1.70 -10.05 12.58
N GLY A 21 1.67 -8.72 12.67
CA GLY A 21 0.96 -7.84 11.75
C GLY A 21 -0.56 -7.85 11.94
N HIS A 22 -1.23 -7.18 11.01
CA HIS A 22 -2.67 -6.91 11.06
C HIS A 22 -3.36 -7.54 9.86
N ALA A 23 -4.55 -8.09 10.07
CA ALA A 23 -5.36 -8.61 8.97
C ALA A 23 -5.70 -7.48 8.01
N ILE A 24 -5.84 -7.79 6.72
CA ILE A 24 -6.43 -6.85 5.77
C ILE A 24 -7.95 -6.96 5.86
N ALA A 25 -8.64 -5.83 6.04
CA ALA A 25 -10.09 -5.76 6.07
C ALA A 25 -10.67 -5.53 4.67
N GLU A 26 -9.99 -4.71 3.87
CA GLU A 26 -10.39 -4.38 2.51
C GLU A 26 -9.15 -4.24 1.62
N PHE A 27 -9.27 -4.77 0.41
CA PHE A 27 -8.29 -4.55 -0.64
C PHE A 27 -8.95 -4.43 -2.01
N GLU A 28 -8.60 -3.37 -2.74
CA GLU A 28 -8.97 -3.17 -4.12
C GLU A 28 -7.71 -2.96 -4.98
N TRP A 29 -7.67 -3.68 -6.10
CA TRP A 29 -6.69 -3.48 -7.16
C TRP A 29 -7.48 -3.17 -8.42
N SER A 30 -7.27 -1.97 -8.96
CA SER A 30 -7.86 -1.55 -10.23
C SER A 30 -6.79 -1.10 -11.21
N ALA A 31 -7.18 -0.94 -12.47
CA ALA A 31 -6.30 -0.49 -13.53
C ALA A 31 -6.94 0.63 -14.33
N ARG A 32 -6.11 1.59 -14.74
CA ARG A 32 -6.49 2.68 -15.62
C ARG A 32 -5.47 2.81 -16.76
N VAL A 33 -5.90 3.46 -17.84
CA VAL A 33 -5.03 3.81 -18.97
C VAL A 33 -4.93 5.32 -19.04
N GLU A 34 -3.71 5.84 -18.90
CA GLU A 34 -3.42 7.26 -19.05
C GLU A 34 -2.38 7.46 -20.14
N GLY A 35 -2.73 8.30 -21.11
CA GLY A 35 -1.99 8.37 -22.36
C GLY A 35 -1.94 7.01 -23.05
N GLU A 36 -0.73 6.46 -23.19
CA GLU A 36 -0.44 5.15 -23.76
C GLU A 36 -0.01 4.11 -22.71
N ASP A 37 -0.02 4.48 -21.43
CA ASP A 37 0.49 3.64 -20.33
C ASP A 37 -0.64 3.04 -19.50
N VAL A 38 -0.40 1.83 -19.02
CA VAL A 38 -1.18 1.15 -18.00
C VAL A 38 -0.69 1.59 -16.63
N TRP A 39 -1.63 1.93 -15.77
CA TRP A 39 -1.41 2.24 -14.37
C TRP A 39 -2.25 1.33 -13.50
N PHE A 40 -1.69 0.92 -12.36
CA PHE A 40 -2.40 0.20 -11.32
C PHE A 40 -2.63 1.07 -10.10
N ASP A 41 -3.85 1.00 -9.62
CA ASP A 41 -4.30 1.65 -8.40
C ASP A 41 -4.55 0.59 -7.35
N LEU A 42 -3.98 0.80 -6.16
CA LEU A 42 -4.15 -0.10 -5.02
C LEU A 42 -4.78 0.67 -3.86
N HIS A 43 -5.74 0.05 -3.21
CA HIS A 43 -6.37 0.52 -1.98
C HIS A 43 -6.35 -0.60 -0.95
N LEU A 44 -5.74 -0.35 0.20
CA LEU A 44 -5.61 -1.30 1.30
C LEU A 44 -6.11 -0.66 2.59
N VAL A 45 -6.99 -1.37 3.29
CA VAL A 45 -7.42 -1.02 4.64
C VAL A 45 -7.11 -2.18 5.58
N GLY A 46 -6.33 -1.91 6.61
CA GLY A 46 -6.10 -2.84 7.70
C GLY A 46 -7.36 -3.04 8.54
N ALA A 47 -7.49 -4.22 9.13
CA ALA A 47 -8.37 -4.42 10.27
C ALA A 47 -7.92 -3.52 11.43
N LYS A 48 -8.81 -3.35 12.41
CA LYS A 48 -8.47 -2.60 13.61
C LYS A 48 -7.27 -3.27 14.29
N TYR A 49 -6.31 -2.49 14.77
CA TYR A 49 -5.07 -3.04 15.35
C TYR A 49 -5.32 -3.95 16.56
N TYR A 50 -6.44 -3.73 17.27
CA TYR A 50 -6.88 -4.52 18.41
C TYR A 50 -7.92 -5.61 18.05
N ALA A 51 -8.15 -5.89 16.76
CA ALA A 51 -9.19 -6.84 16.33
C ALA A 51 -8.90 -8.30 16.72
N GLU A 52 -7.62 -8.70 16.69
CA GLU A 52 -7.21 -10.08 16.97
C GLU A 52 -6.52 -10.23 18.33
N ARG A 53 -5.85 -9.17 18.80
CA ARG A 53 -5.17 -9.13 20.08
C ARG A 53 -5.17 -7.73 20.66
N GLU A 54 -5.80 -7.57 21.82
CA GLU A 54 -5.63 -6.38 22.65
C GLU A 54 -4.30 -6.44 23.41
N ILE A 55 -3.67 -5.29 23.59
CA ILE A 55 -2.48 -5.14 24.41
C ILE A 55 -2.86 -4.19 25.54
N ALA A 56 -2.72 -4.66 26.79
CA ALA A 56 -3.02 -3.84 27.96
C ALA A 56 -2.03 -2.66 28.02
N ASP A 57 -2.57 -1.47 28.25
CA ASP A 57 -1.78 -0.26 28.48
C ASP A 57 -1.45 -0.15 29.97
N ASP A 58 -0.17 -0.23 30.33
CA ASP A 58 0.32 0.02 31.69
C ASP A 58 0.76 1.48 31.90
N GLY A 59 0.53 2.35 30.91
CA GLY A 59 0.48 3.80 31.06
C GLY A 59 1.82 4.52 31.12
N ASP A 60 2.98 3.85 31.12
CA ASP A 60 4.27 4.56 31.28
C ASP A 60 5.52 3.84 30.71
N GLY A 61 5.36 2.93 29.73
CA GLY A 61 6.45 2.04 29.29
C GLY A 61 6.96 2.21 27.86
N ALA A 62 6.24 2.90 26.96
CA ALA A 62 6.59 2.91 25.55
C ALA A 62 7.72 3.89 25.22
N ALA A 63 8.75 3.43 24.49
CA ALA A 63 9.90 4.25 24.13
C ALA A 63 9.62 5.29 23.03
N SER A 64 8.53 5.14 22.28
CA SER A 64 8.09 6.04 21.21
C SER A 64 6.63 5.78 20.82
N ASP A 65 6.03 6.69 20.05
CA ASP A 65 4.69 6.52 19.46
C ASP A 65 4.58 5.23 18.64
N TRP A 66 5.62 4.91 17.86
CA TRP A 66 5.69 3.68 17.08
C TRP A 66 5.61 2.41 17.93
N ALA A 67 6.18 2.44 19.13
CA ALA A 67 6.19 1.30 20.05
C ALA A 67 4.99 1.29 21.01
N SER A 68 4.09 2.29 20.95
CA SER A 68 3.03 2.50 21.93
C SER A 68 1.69 1.90 21.48
N PRO A 69 1.19 0.81 22.09
CA PRO A 69 -0.07 0.18 21.68
C PRO A 69 -1.27 1.12 21.74
N ILE A 70 -1.32 2.03 22.73
CA ILE A 70 -2.40 3.00 22.87
C ILE A 70 -2.43 4.01 21.73
N VAL A 71 -1.26 4.46 21.25
CA VAL A 71 -1.17 5.38 20.11
C VAL A 71 -1.76 4.71 18.87
N TRP A 72 -1.31 3.50 18.53
CA TRP A 72 -1.88 2.74 17.42
C TRP A 72 -3.39 2.56 17.60
N GLY A 73 -3.84 2.11 18.78
CA GLY A 73 -5.25 1.91 19.11
C GLY A 73 -6.13 3.14 18.85
N ASN A 74 -5.63 4.35 19.12
CA ASN A 74 -6.33 5.61 18.88
C ASN A 74 -6.55 5.93 17.40
N TYR A 75 -5.65 5.50 16.51
CA TYR A 75 -5.79 5.64 15.06
C TYR A 75 -6.53 4.47 14.41
N HIS A 76 -6.82 3.43 15.18
CA HIS A 76 -7.66 2.28 14.85
C HIS A 76 -7.11 1.35 13.78
N ASN A 77 -6.78 1.83 12.58
CA ASN A 77 -6.31 1.01 11.48
C ASN A 77 -5.47 1.80 10.47
N CYS A 78 -4.78 1.05 9.60
CA CYS A 78 -4.04 1.61 8.49
C CYS A 78 -4.95 1.76 7.26
N ILE A 79 -4.81 2.85 6.51
CA ILE A 79 -5.28 3.00 5.12
C ILE A 79 -4.07 3.36 4.27
N LEU A 80 -3.82 2.61 3.20
CA LEU A 80 -2.76 2.89 2.22
C LEU A 80 -3.39 2.84 0.82
N SER A 81 -3.40 3.97 0.11
CA SER A 81 -4.26 4.11 -1.07
C SER A 81 -3.75 5.10 -2.10
N SER A 82 -3.91 4.78 -3.39
CA SER A 82 -3.68 5.74 -4.48
C SER A 82 -4.94 6.52 -4.89
N VAL A 83 -6.09 6.22 -4.28
CA VAL A 83 -7.41 6.73 -4.74
C VAL A 83 -8.30 7.28 -3.63
N TYR A 84 -7.89 7.19 -2.35
CA TYR A 84 -8.82 7.42 -1.23
C TYR A 84 -9.01 8.91 -0.90
N TRP A 85 -7.95 9.72 -0.97
CA TRP A 85 -8.02 11.15 -0.69
C TRP A 85 -8.03 12.01 -1.96
N GLY A 86 -8.30 11.39 -3.11
CA GLY A 86 -8.35 12.07 -4.40
C GLY A 86 -6.98 12.24 -5.05
N GLU A 87 -5.95 11.54 -4.55
CA GLU A 87 -4.67 11.41 -5.26
C GLU A 87 -4.90 10.82 -6.65
N SER A 88 -4.06 11.25 -7.60
CA SER A 88 -3.99 10.66 -8.95
C SER A 88 -2.78 9.75 -9.12
N GLY A 89 -2.23 9.30 -7.98
CA GLY A 89 -1.05 8.45 -7.88
C GLY A 89 -1.28 7.02 -8.38
N GLY A 90 -0.58 6.06 -7.80
CA GLY A 90 -0.56 4.66 -8.23
C GLY A 90 0.76 4.29 -8.90
N ILE A 91 0.79 3.14 -9.58
CA ILE A 91 2.03 2.60 -10.15
C ILE A 91 1.91 2.50 -11.64
N ARG A 92 2.87 3.11 -12.35
CA ARG A 92 3.02 2.94 -13.79
C ARG A 92 3.57 1.55 -14.11
N ILE A 93 2.80 0.77 -14.85
CA ILE A 93 3.16 -0.58 -15.30
C ILE A 93 3.93 -0.52 -16.62
N GLY A 94 3.60 0.46 -17.46
CA GLY A 94 4.27 0.70 -18.74
C GLY A 94 3.30 0.68 -19.91
N PRO A 95 3.80 0.63 -21.15
CA PRO A 95 2.98 0.85 -22.34
C PRO A 95 1.88 -0.21 -22.49
N LEU A 96 0.66 0.23 -22.78
CA LEU A 96 -0.51 -0.63 -23.04
C LEU A 96 -0.22 -1.63 -24.17
N ALA A 97 0.52 -1.22 -25.20
CA ALA A 97 0.89 -2.08 -26.33
C ALA A 97 1.84 -3.23 -25.95
N GLN A 98 2.52 -3.14 -24.80
CA GLN A 98 3.46 -4.13 -24.29
C GLN A 98 2.90 -4.89 -23.08
N PHE A 99 1.76 -4.45 -22.54
CA PHE A 99 1.14 -5.07 -21.39
C PHE A 99 0.71 -6.50 -21.71
N SER A 100 1.11 -7.43 -20.85
CA SER A 100 0.58 -8.78 -20.86
C SER A 100 0.59 -9.33 -19.43
N LEU A 101 -0.35 -10.23 -19.13
CA LEU A 101 -0.39 -10.92 -17.85
C LEU A 101 0.90 -11.72 -17.59
N ALA A 102 1.46 -12.33 -18.62
CA ALA A 102 2.73 -13.05 -18.51
C ALA A 102 3.89 -12.14 -18.09
N ALA A 103 3.92 -10.89 -18.54
CA ALA A 103 4.97 -9.94 -18.17
C ALA A 103 4.87 -9.44 -16.71
N LEU A 104 3.71 -9.60 -16.05
CA LEU A 104 3.56 -9.29 -14.63
C LEU A 104 4.18 -10.37 -13.74
N ASP A 105 4.27 -11.61 -14.20
CA ASP A 105 4.73 -12.71 -13.35
C ASP A 105 6.20 -12.52 -12.92
N GLY A 106 6.40 -12.34 -11.62
CA GLY A 106 7.69 -12.09 -11.01
C GLY A 106 8.18 -10.64 -11.09
N ALA A 107 7.49 -9.76 -11.82
CA ALA A 107 7.86 -8.36 -11.99
C ALA A 107 7.73 -7.58 -10.68
N GLU A 108 8.67 -6.66 -10.44
CA GLU A 108 8.66 -5.70 -9.34
C GLU A 108 8.62 -4.29 -9.92
N PHE A 109 7.71 -3.47 -9.39
CA PHE A 109 7.57 -2.07 -9.74
C PHE A 109 7.88 -1.20 -8.53
N VAL A 110 8.49 -0.04 -8.80
CA VAL A 110 8.85 0.95 -7.79
C VAL A 110 8.03 2.21 -8.00
N ALA A 111 7.43 2.73 -6.93
CA ALA A 111 6.77 4.04 -6.91
C ALA A 111 7.35 4.89 -5.78
N ASP A 112 7.43 6.21 -6.01
CA ASP A 112 8.08 7.20 -5.14
C ASP A 112 9.48 6.76 -4.66
N PRO A 113 10.43 6.48 -5.57
CA PRO A 113 11.75 6.01 -5.19
C PRO A 113 12.45 7.01 -4.26
N PHE A 114 13.02 6.50 -3.17
CA PHE A 114 13.73 7.33 -2.20
C PHE A 114 15.08 6.69 -1.83
N ASP A 115 16.16 7.27 -2.35
CA ASP A 115 17.54 6.79 -2.16
C ASP A 115 18.27 7.51 -1.00
N GLY A 116 17.56 8.35 -0.24
CA GLY A 116 18.13 9.16 0.84
C GLY A 116 18.17 8.47 2.22
N ASP A 117 18.97 9.06 3.11
CA ASP A 117 19.05 8.76 4.54
C ASP A 117 18.52 9.90 5.44
N GLY A 118 18.13 11.03 4.84
CA GLY A 118 17.61 12.23 5.49
C GLY A 118 16.07 12.34 5.47
N GLU A 119 15.59 13.57 5.66
CA GLU A 119 14.17 13.91 5.59
C GLU A 119 13.64 13.75 4.15
N LEU A 120 12.34 13.44 4.06
CA LEU A 120 11.61 13.52 2.81
C LEU A 120 11.71 14.95 2.27
N PRO A 121 11.88 15.12 0.94
CA PRO A 121 11.78 16.45 0.36
C PRO A 121 10.37 17.01 0.57
N ASP A 122 10.26 18.33 0.64
CA ASP A 122 8.96 18.99 0.48
C ASP A 122 8.36 18.52 -0.85
N ALA A 123 7.20 17.87 -0.79
CA ALA A 123 6.59 17.27 -1.97
C ALA A 123 5.86 18.35 -2.78
N ASP A 124 6.40 18.70 -3.94
CA ASP A 124 5.71 19.48 -4.98
C ASP A 124 4.72 18.62 -5.79
N GLU A 125 4.76 17.29 -5.61
CA GLU A 125 3.98 16.29 -6.36
C GLU A 125 3.11 15.45 -5.41
N ASP A 126 1.97 14.98 -5.90
CA ASP A 126 1.12 14.05 -5.17
C ASP A 126 1.83 12.69 -5.01
N PRO A 127 1.80 12.08 -3.82
CA PRO A 127 2.40 10.77 -3.61
C PRO A 127 1.68 9.70 -4.43
N ALA A 128 2.40 8.65 -4.84
CA ALA A 128 1.81 7.48 -5.46
C ALA A 128 0.77 6.83 -4.54
N PHE A 129 0.99 6.86 -3.22
CA PHE A 129 0.05 6.37 -2.21
C PHE A 129 0.00 7.29 -1.00
N GLY A 130 -1.20 7.76 -0.67
CA GLY A 130 -1.47 8.37 0.64
C GLY A 130 -1.45 7.29 1.74
N LEU A 131 -1.04 7.69 2.95
CA LEU A 131 -1.01 6.83 4.13
C LEU A 131 -1.78 7.48 5.29
N TYR A 132 -2.66 6.69 5.91
CA TYR A 132 -3.15 6.93 7.25
C TYR A 132 -2.72 5.78 8.15
N LEU A 133 -1.91 6.06 9.17
CA LEU A 133 -1.35 5.02 10.05
C LEU A 133 -1.44 5.41 11.52
N LEU A 134 -0.66 6.42 11.92
CA LEU A 134 -0.70 7.09 13.22
C LEU A 134 -1.11 8.57 13.01
N GLY A 135 -1.97 8.79 12.01
CA GLY A 135 -2.26 10.09 11.44
C GLY A 135 -2.07 10.06 9.92
N HIS A 136 -2.14 11.23 9.27
CA HIS A 136 -1.80 11.38 7.86
C HIS A 136 -0.29 11.40 7.69
N ASP A 137 0.30 10.21 7.68
CA ASP A 137 1.73 9.99 7.56
C ASP A 137 2.15 9.86 6.08
N SER A 138 3.45 9.76 5.83
CA SER A 138 4.00 9.66 4.47
C SER A 138 4.62 8.29 4.23
N ALA A 139 4.40 7.74 3.04
CA ALA A 139 5.03 6.52 2.57
C ALA A 139 5.80 6.77 1.27
N VAL A 140 6.96 6.13 1.12
CA VAL A 140 7.84 6.22 -0.05
C VAL A 140 8.56 4.89 -0.31
N ASP A 141 9.32 4.80 -1.40
CA ASP A 141 10.07 3.62 -1.84
C ASP A 141 9.17 2.38 -1.88
N HIS A 142 7.98 2.57 -2.46
CA HIS A 142 7.02 1.49 -2.62
C HIS A 142 7.59 0.46 -3.59
N ARG A 143 7.67 -0.79 -3.16
CA ARG A 143 8.10 -1.94 -3.98
C ARG A 143 7.00 -2.95 -4.04
N ILE A 144 6.50 -3.22 -5.22
CA ILE A 144 5.33 -4.06 -5.44
C ILE A 144 5.68 -5.15 -6.43
N ARG A 145 5.71 -6.38 -5.94
CA ARG A 145 6.01 -7.56 -6.72
C ARG A 145 4.77 -8.39 -6.94
N PHE A 146 4.54 -8.80 -8.19
CA PHE A 146 3.45 -9.68 -8.58
C PHE A 146 3.98 -11.10 -8.78
N GLN A 147 3.29 -12.11 -8.26
CA GLN A 147 3.63 -13.52 -8.43
C GLN A 147 2.42 -14.30 -8.91
N ARG A 148 2.48 -14.85 -10.12
CA ARG A 148 1.34 -15.55 -10.72
C ARG A 148 1.10 -16.89 -10.02
N ARG A 149 -0.18 -17.20 -9.77
CA ARG A 149 -0.59 -18.48 -9.19
C ARG A 149 -0.82 -19.50 -10.30
N GLY A 150 0.22 -20.29 -10.59
CA GLY A 150 0.18 -21.29 -11.66
C GLY A 150 -0.19 -20.66 -13.01
N ASP A 151 -1.03 -21.34 -13.80
CA ASP A 151 -1.44 -20.87 -15.13
C ASP A 151 -2.66 -19.93 -15.11
N SER A 152 -2.99 -19.34 -13.96
CA SER A 152 -4.17 -18.48 -13.80
C SER A 152 -3.88 -16.99 -13.99
N ASP A 153 -4.93 -16.17 -14.09
CA ASP A 153 -4.84 -14.69 -14.10
C ASP A 153 -4.89 -14.10 -12.68
N ARG A 154 -4.49 -14.90 -11.67
CA ARG A 154 -4.50 -14.52 -10.26
C ARG A 154 -3.07 -14.44 -9.73
N TYR A 155 -2.83 -13.45 -8.87
CA TYR A 155 -1.50 -13.09 -8.38
C TYR A 155 -1.49 -12.98 -6.86
N ASP A 156 -0.38 -13.37 -6.27
CA ASP A 156 0.00 -12.89 -4.95
C ASP A 156 0.79 -11.58 -5.14
N LEU A 157 0.54 -10.59 -4.27
CA LEU A 157 1.24 -9.31 -4.26
C LEU A 157 2.08 -9.23 -2.99
N LEU A 158 3.35 -8.89 -3.15
CA LEU A 158 4.23 -8.48 -2.06
C LEU A 158 4.45 -6.98 -2.20
N TRP A 159 3.97 -6.22 -1.23
CA TRP A 159 4.07 -4.76 -1.24
C TRP A 159 4.82 -4.30 0.00
N SER A 160 5.90 -3.57 -0.18
CA SER A 160 6.64 -2.95 0.92
C SER A 160 6.91 -1.48 0.64
N GLY A 161 7.30 -0.75 1.68
CA GLY A 161 7.72 0.64 1.56
C GLY A 161 8.30 1.15 2.87
N ARG A 162 8.76 2.41 2.84
CA ARG A 162 9.27 3.14 3.99
C ARG A 162 8.23 4.16 4.47
N ILE A 163 8.22 4.45 5.76
CA ILE A 163 7.26 5.33 6.40
C ILE A 163 8.00 6.40 7.21
N ALA A 164 7.57 7.64 7.04
CA ALA A 164 7.89 8.76 7.91
C ALA A 164 6.64 9.13 8.73
N LEU A 165 6.79 9.39 10.03
CA LEU A 165 5.69 9.84 10.89
C LEU A 165 5.47 11.35 10.74
N SER A 166 5.20 11.77 9.50
CA SER A 166 5.10 13.18 9.11
C SER A 166 3.93 13.89 9.79
N TYR A 167 2.89 13.15 10.23
CA TYR A 167 1.81 13.72 11.04
C TYR A 167 2.32 14.25 12.38
N ALA A 168 3.32 13.57 12.97
CA ALA A 168 3.99 13.98 14.20
C ALA A 168 5.18 14.93 13.94
N GLY A 169 5.42 15.32 12.68
CA GLY A 169 6.52 16.19 12.26
C GLY A 169 7.87 15.49 12.10
N ASP A 170 7.93 14.16 12.06
CA ASP A 170 9.15 13.42 11.71
C ASP A 170 9.10 13.01 10.24
N TYR A 171 9.83 13.74 9.41
CA TYR A 171 9.90 13.53 7.96
C TYR A 171 10.98 12.55 7.55
N VAL A 172 11.70 11.90 8.47
CA VAL A 172 12.69 10.88 8.09
C VAL A 172 11.99 9.53 7.95
N PRO A 173 12.06 8.85 6.78
CA PRO A 173 11.36 7.60 6.54
C PRO A 173 12.09 6.40 7.17
N ARG A 174 12.08 6.33 8.52
CA ARG A 174 12.81 5.33 9.33
C ARG A 174 12.05 4.03 9.50
N TYR A 175 10.74 4.07 9.37
CA TYR A 175 9.87 2.92 9.58
C TYR A 175 9.57 2.22 8.25
N ARG A 176 8.94 1.05 8.31
CA ARG A 176 8.63 0.23 7.14
C ARG A 176 7.28 -0.45 7.30
N PHE A 177 6.70 -0.83 6.17
CA PHE A 177 5.60 -1.78 6.12
C PHE A 177 5.90 -2.91 5.14
N GLU A 178 5.26 -4.04 5.37
CA GLU A 178 5.25 -5.19 4.48
C GLU A 178 3.85 -5.78 4.43
N ALA A 179 3.18 -5.67 3.28
CA ALA A 179 1.90 -6.28 3.00
C ALA A 179 2.04 -7.49 2.07
N ARG A 180 1.28 -8.55 2.38
CA ARG A 180 1.16 -9.75 1.56
C ARG A 180 -0.31 -9.98 1.27
N LEU A 181 -0.65 -9.95 -0.02
CA LEU A 181 -2.01 -10.11 -0.49
C LEU A 181 -2.06 -11.31 -1.41
N HIS A 182 -3.05 -12.17 -1.20
CA HIS A 182 -3.10 -13.46 -1.87
C HIS A 182 -4.22 -13.50 -2.88
N ASP A 183 -3.96 -14.25 -3.95
CA ASP A 183 -4.99 -14.71 -4.85
C ASP A 183 -5.85 -13.57 -5.43
N ARG A 184 -5.21 -12.51 -5.91
CA ARG A 184 -5.86 -11.33 -6.49
C ARG A 184 -5.99 -11.50 -8.00
N ALA A 185 -7.20 -11.44 -8.52
CA ALA A 185 -7.41 -11.41 -9.96
C ALA A 185 -6.82 -10.11 -10.51
N CYS A 186 -6.04 -10.18 -11.59
CA CYS A 186 -5.62 -8.98 -12.29
C CYS A 186 -6.86 -8.22 -12.78
N PRO A 187 -6.98 -6.92 -12.52
CA PRO A 187 -8.11 -6.14 -12.98
C PRO A 187 -8.15 -6.09 -14.51
N PRO A 188 -9.35 -6.04 -15.11
CA PRO A 188 -9.47 -5.79 -16.53
C PRO A 188 -8.90 -4.39 -16.84
N LEU A 189 -8.19 -4.28 -17.96
CA LEU A 189 -7.84 -2.96 -18.48
C LEU A 189 -9.09 -2.30 -19.07
N PRO A 190 -9.29 -0.98 -18.87
CA PRO A 190 -10.33 -0.25 -19.55
C PRO A 190 -10.23 -0.47 -21.06
N ASP A 191 -11.34 -0.86 -21.69
CA ASP A 191 -11.41 -1.05 -23.14
C ASP A 191 -10.92 0.21 -23.86
N ALA A 192 -9.86 0.07 -24.67
CA ALA A 192 -9.31 1.16 -25.49
C ALA A 192 -10.29 1.67 -26.58
N SER A 193 -11.50 1.10 -26.67
CA SER A 193 -12.48 1.33 -27.73
C SER A 193 -13.33 2.61 -27.59
N ARG A 194 -12.96 3.55 -26.71
CA ARG A 194 -13.60 4.89 -26.61
C ARG A 194 -12.74 6.08 -27.06
N ARG A 195 -11.65 5.86 -27.80
CA ARG A 195 -10.98 6.96 -28.53
C ARG A 195 -11.40 6.98 -29.99
N GLY A 196 -12.63 7.41 -30.23
CA GLY A 196 -13.18 7.57 -31.58
C GLY A 196 -14.59 8.14 -31.52
N GLY A 197 -14.72 9.45 -31.30
CA GLY A 197 -16.02 10.11 -31.34
C GLY A 197 -16.04 11.52 -30.75
N SER A 198 -15.42 12.50 -31.42
CA SER A 198 -16.05 13.74 -31.91
C SER A 198 -15.05 14.53 -32.75
#